data_AF-A0A7C1BU13-F1
#
_entry.id   AF-A0A7C1BU13-F1
#
_cell.length_a   1.000
_cell.length_b   1.000
_cell.length_c   1.000
_cell.angle_alpha   90.00
_cell.angle_beta   90.00
_cell.angle_gamma   90.00
#
_symmetry.space_group_name_H-M   'P 1'
#
loop_
_entity.id
_entity.type
_entity.pdbx_description
1 polymer ?
#
loop_
_entity_poly.entity_id
_entity_poly.type
_entity_poly.pdbx_seq_one_letter_code
_entity_poly.pdbx_strand_id
1 'polypeptide(L)'
;MPPAIMTKSWFVILQSQIFALVFSSIMTFASQYRHLFWVFIFAYVIIMSLMTTELGKRIFSKKEYNEIVGSRKLIEVKRTEVYELMMKDTKLSQELRPQFRASMYSFLIMFIILGYFWIYSSTVLPYTSASKDVMIRFLGYLIMYEIPIGINTLFQRFVFLKAMSQVVQIPYSYTVYEKGITGSGVLLKFPLENIEELKTDLFRKFVEVRIRQKSRRAPSRIRFYTKNVERLSELIRKFGKVK
;
A
#
# COMPACT_ATOMS: atom_id res chain seq x y z
N MET A 1 -19.44 -15.49 5.52
CA MET A 1 -18.84 -14.22 5.98
C MET A 1 -17.86 -13.73 4.92
N PRO A 2 -18.15 -12.63 4.20
CA PRO A 2 -17.23 -12.13 3.18
C PRO A 2 -15.97 -11.55 3.86
N PRO A 3 -14.78 -11.76 3.30
CA PRO A 3 -13.53 -11.36 3.93
C PRO A 3 -13.46 -9.83 4.03
N ALA A 4 -13.04 -9.31 5.19
CA ALA A 4 -12.97 -7.89 5.59
C ALA A 4 -12.13 -6.95 4.69
N ILE A 5 -11.68 -7.42 3.53
CA ILE A 5 -10.96 -6.66 2.51
C ILE A 5 -11.79 -6.49 1.23
N MET A 6 -12.75 -7.39 0.97
CA MET A 6 -13.78 -7.16 -0.05
C MET A 6 -14.67 -5.97 0.36
N THR A 7 -14.89 -5.80 1.67
CA THR A 7 -15.50 -4.61 2.25
C THR A 7 -14.64 -3.36 2.08
N LYS A 8 -13.29 -3.44 2.20
CA LYS A 8 -12.40 -2.27 2.06
C LYS A 8 -12.23 -1.77 0.61
N SER A 9 -12.08 -2.65 -0.38
CA SER A 9 -11.92 -2.20 -1.78
C SER A 9 -13.22 -1.65 -2.34
N TRP A 10 -14.35 -2.31 -2.04
CA TRP A 10 -15.67 -1.79 -2.41
C TRP A 10 -15.99 -0.50 -1.67
N PHE A 11 -15.63 -0.37 -0.38
CA PHE A 11 -15.83 0.86 0.37
C PHE A 11 -15.08 2.05 -0.27
N VAL A 12 -13.82 1.85 -0.70
CA VAL A 12 -13.05 2.91 -1.39
C VAL A 12 -13.68 3.29 -2.73
N ILE A 13 -14.15 2.29 -3.50
CA ILE A 13 -14.84 2.54 -4.78
C ILE A 13 -16.17 3.28 -4.52
N LEU A 14 -16.98 2.80 -3.59
CA LEU A 14 -18.27 3.39 -3.24
C LEU A 14 -18.09 4.80 -2.68
N GLN A 15 -17.07 5.03 -1.87
CA GLN A 15 -16.68 6.36 -1.41
C GLN A 15 -16.28 7.27 -2.58
N SER A 16 -15.46 6.79 -3.53
CA SER A 16 -15.11 7.57 -4.72
C SER A 16 -16.33 7.90 -5.58
N GLN A 17 -17.31 7.01 -5.65
CA GLN A 17 -18.55 7.22 -6.40
C GLN A 17 -19.49 8.22 -5.73
N ILE A 18 -19.65 8.14 -4.40
CA ILE A 18 -20.37 9.16 -3.62
C ILE A 18 -19.72 10.53 -3.83
N PHE A 19 -18.38 10.60 -3.79
CA PHE A 19 -17.69 11.87 -4.04
C PHE A 19 -17.88 12.37 -5.46
N ALA A 20 -17.81 11.51 -6.48
CA ALA A 20 -18.06 11.91 -7.86
C ALA A 20 -19.44 12.55 -8.03
N LEU A 21 -20.48 11.95 -7.42
CA LEU A 21 -21.85 12.47 -7.43
C LEU A 21 -21.97 13.79 -6.67
N VAL A 22 -21.41 13.88 -5.45
CA VAL A 22 -21.47 15.10 -4.65
C VAL A 22 -20.73 16.25 -5.36
N PHE A 23 -19.55 15.99 -5.92
CA PHE A 23 -18.78 17.00 -6.62
C PHE A 23 -19.40 17.41 -7.94
N SER A 24 -19.99 16.49 -8.71
CA SER A 24 -20.70 16.84 -9.95
C SER A 24 -21.96 17.66 -9.65
N SER A 25 -22.70 17.34 -8.58
CA SER A 25 -23.83 18.15 -8.13
C SER A 25 -23.40 19.55 -7.70
N ILE A 26 -22.38 19.67 -6.84
CA ILE A 26 -21.87 20.98 -6.39
C ILE A 26 -21.42 21.81 -7.60
N MET A 27 -20.68 21.23 -8.53
CA MET A 27 -20.20 21.96 -9.71
C MET A 27 -21.30 22.42 -10.66
N THR A 28 -22.38 21.65 -10.75
CA THR A 28 -23.54 22.00 -11.58
C THR A 28 -24.24 23.27 -11.07
N PHE A 29 -24.40 23.40 -9.75
CA PHE A 29 -25.11 24.53 -9.13
C PHE A 29 -24.21 25.69 -8.72
N ALA A 30 -22.92 25.43 -8.48
CA ALA A 30 -21.96 26.36 -7.89
C ALA A 30 -20.73 26.58 -8.79
N SER A 31 -20.94 26.58 -10.11
CA SER A 31 -19.85 26.68 -11.12
C SER A 31 -18.98 27.94 -11.00
N GLN A 32 -19.50 29.01 -10.38
CA GLN A 32 -18.79 30.26 -10.06
C GLN A 32 -17.65 30.08 -9.04
N TYR A 33 -17.69 29.03 -8.21
CA TYR A 33 -16.69 28.73 -7.19
C TYR A 33 -15.65 27.71 -7.65
N ARG A 34 -15.41 27.60 -8.96
CA ARG A 34 -14.46 26.65 -9.57
C ARG A 34 -13.04 26.73 -8.98
N HIS A 35 -12.63 27.87 -8.44
CA HIS A 35 -11.34 28.04 -7.75
C HIS A 35 -11.34 27.49 -6.31
N LEU A 36 -12.46 27.59 -5.56
CA LEU A 36 -12.62 26.95 -4.25
C LEU A 36 -12.64 25.43 -4.33
N PHE A 37 -12.95 24.87 -5.51
CA PHE A 37 -12.85 23.44 -5.74
C PHE A 37 -11.44 22.89 -5.65
N TRP A 38 -10.43 23.62 -6.16
CA TRP A 38 -9.04 23.21 -6.00
C TRP A 38 -8.65 23.18 -4.52
N VAL A 39 -9.13 24.15 -3.73
CA VAL A 39 -8.95 24.18 -2.27
C VAL A 39 -9.57 22.93 -1.63
N PHE A 40 -10.76 22.51 -2.08
CA PHE A 40 -11.43 21.31 -1.57
C PHE A 40 -10.69 20.01 -1.97
N ILE A 41 -10.19 19.91 -3.20
CA ILE A 41 -9.34 18.79 -3.64
C ILE A 41 -8.07 18.72 -2.78
N PHE A 42 -7.38 19.84 -2.57
CA PHE A 42 -6.17 19.88 -1.76
C PHE A 42 -6.46 19.50 -0.30
N ALA A 43 -7.53 20.04 0.28
CA ALA A 43 -7.98 19.67 1.62
C ALA A 43 -8.29 18.16 1.71
N TYR A 44 -8.97 17.60 0.71
CA TYR A 44 -9.27 16.17 0.64
C TYR A 44 -8.00 15.30 0.54
N VAL A 45 -7.04 15.67 -0.31
CA VAL A 45 -5.76 14.96 -0.43
C VAL A 45 -5.00 14.99 0.91
N ILE A 46 -5.00 16.14 1.58
CA ILE A 46 -4.38 16.29 2.91
C ILE A 46 -5.09 15.40 3.94
N ILE A 47 -6.42 15.46 4.04
CA ILE A 47 -7.20 14.65 4.98
C ILE A 47 -6.98 13.15 4.70
N MET A 48 -7.00 12.72 3.44
CA MET A 48 -6.75 11.32 3.07
C MET A 48 -5.32 10.87 3.38
N SER A 49 -4.34 11.75 3.18
CA SER A 49 -2.95 11.50 3.57
C SER A 49 -2.80 11.37 5.09
N LEU A 50 -3.48 12.23 5.86
CA LEU A 50 -3.53 12.14 7.32
C LEU A 50 -4.24 10.87 7.80
N MET A 51 -5.38 10.52 7.21
CA MET A 51 -6.11 9.29 7.56
C MET A 51 -5.30 8.04 7.25
N THR A 52 -4.61 7.98 6.09
CA THR A 52 -3.77 6.83 5.74
C THR A 52 -2.56 6.69 6.65
N THR A 53 -1.94 7.79 7.08
CA THR A 53 -0.83 7.76 8.05
C THR A 53 -1.29 7.38 9.46
N GLU A 54 -2.45 7.85 9.91
CA GLU A 54 -3.01 7.45 11.21
C GLU A 54 -3.52 6.00 11.24
N LEU A 55 -4.16 5.54 10.16
CA LEU A 55 -4.58 4.15 10.03
C LEU A 55 -3.37 3.20 9.89
N GLY A 56 -2.30 3.63 9.23
CA GLY A 56 -1.03 2.91 9.15
C GLY A 56 -0.38 2.72 10.52
N LYS A 57 -0.46 3.73 11.40
CA LYS A 57 0.03 3.66 12.79
C LYS A 57 -0.78 2.70 13.67
N ARG A 58 -2.03 2.40 13.31
CA ARG A 58 -2.93 1.47 14.05
C ARG A 58 -2.85 0.02 13.59
N ILE A 59 -2.00 -0.32 12.60
CA ILE A 59 -1.84 -1.71 12.13
C ILE A 59 -1.23 -2.60 13.23
N PHE A 60 -0.50 -2.00 14.18
CA PHE A 60 0.08 -2.72 15.31
C PHE A 60 -0.49 -2.18 16.61
N SER A 61 -1.07 -3.07 17.44
CA SER A 61 -1.57 -2.69 18.75
C SER A 61 -0.39 -2.22 19.60
N LYS A 62 -0.42 -0.98 20.12
CA LYS A 62 0.61 -0.46 21.04
C LYS A 62 0.90 -1.44 22.18
N LYS A 63 -0.13 -2.19 22.60
CA LYS A 63 -0.03 -3.25 23.62
C LYS A 63 0.87 -4.41 23.18
N GLU A 64 0.71 -4.89 21.95
CA GLU A 64 1.53 -5.98 21.39
C GLU A 64 2.98 -5.54 21.19
N TYR A 65 3.18 -4.30 20.72
CA TYR A 65 4.52 -3.73 20.58
C TYR A 65 5.25 -3.68 21.92
N ASN A 66 4.60 -3.13 22.96
CA ASN A 66 5.19 -3.04 24.30
C ASN A 66 5.46 -4.43 24.92
N GLU A 67 4.60 -5.40 24.66
CA GLU A 67 4.78 -6.78 25.14
C GLU A 67 6.03 -7.44 24.53
N ILE A 68 6.31 -7.17 23.25
CA ILE A 68 7.48 -7.71 22.55
C ILE A 68 8.75 -7.00 23.01
N VAL A 69 8.76 -5.67 23.02
CA VAL A 69 9.93 -4.86 23.42
C VAL A 69 10.31 -5.07 24.88
N GLY A 70 9.33 -5.35 25.75
CA GLY A 70 9.56 -5.67 27.16
C GLY A 70 10.16 -7.05 27.43
N SER A 71 10.32 -7.90 26.40
CA SER A 71 10.94 -9.22 26.54
C SER A 71 12.45 -9.18 26.28
N ARG A 72 13.17 -10.29 26.58
CA ARG A 72 14.63 -10.33 26.43
C ARG A 72 15.03 -10.18 24.96
N LYS A 73 15.98 -9.28 24.70
CA LYS A 73 16.62 -9.11 23.38
C LYS A 73 17.53 -10.30 23.07
N LEU A 74 17.33 -10.91 21.90
CA LEU A 74 18.11 -12.06 21.44
C LEU A 74 19.14 -11.67 20.38
N ILE A 75 18.71 -10.88 19.38
CA ILE A 75 19.56 -10.37 18.29
C ILE A 75 19.10 -8.96 17.92
N GLU A 76 20.04 -8.08 17.63
CA GLU A 76 19.78 -6.77 17.04
C GLU A 76 20.56 -6.62 15.75
N VAL A 77 19.87 -6.31 14.65
CA VAL A 77 20.47 -6.11 13.32
C VAL A 77 20.25 -4.67 12.90
N LYS A 78 21.37 -3.96 12.72
CA LYS A 78 21.40 -2.54 12.37
C LYS A 78 21.15 -2.32 10.88
N ARG A 79 20.74 -1.09 10.54
CA ARG A 79 20.46 -0.69 9.16
C ARG A 79 21.64 -0.80 8.21
N THR A 80 22.84 -0.48 8.69
CA THR A 80 24.07 -0.56 7.91
C THR A 80 24.34 -2.00 7.46
N GLU A 81 24.20 -2.97 8.37
CA GLU A 81 24.39 -4.38 8.07
C GLU A 81 23.38 -4.90 7.04
N VAL A 82 22.10 -4.60 7.22
CA VAL A 82 21.06 -4.99 6.26
C VAL A 82 21.36 -4.41 4.88
N TYR A 83 21.73 -3.14 4.82
CA TYR A 83 22.01 -2.46 3.56
C TYR A 83 23.24 -3.04 2.83
N GLU A 84 24.33 -3.32 3.55
CA GLU A 84 25.51 -3.97 2.99
C GLU A 84 25.20 -5.35 2.38
N LEU A 85 24.40 -6.16 3.08
CA LEU A 85 24.00 -7.48 2.59
C LEU A 85 23.04 -7.37 1.40
N MET A 86 22.14 -6.40 1.43
CA MET A 86 21.18 -6.13 0.38
C MET A 86 21.86 -5.68 -0.92
N MET A 87 22.91 -4.86 -0.84
CA MET A 87 23.68 -4.43 -2.02
C MET A 87 24.47 -5.57 -2.67
N LYS A 88 24.90 -6.56 -1.88
CA LYS A 88 25.61 -7.75 -2.38
C LYS A 88 24.67 -8.77 -3.05
N ASP A 89 23.36 -8.63 -2.87
CA ASP A 89 22.36 -9.52 -3.45
C ASP A 89 22.02 -9.11 -4.89
N THR A 90 22.72 -9.71 -5.86
CA THR A 90 22.54 -9.42 -7.29
C THR A 90 21.14 -9.77 -7.81
N LYS A 91 20.47 -10.77 -7.21
CA LYS A 91 19.13 -11.22 -7.62
C LYS A 91 18.01 -10.39 -7.00
N LEU A 92 18.29 -9.64 -5.94
CA LEU A 92 17.27 -8.79 -5.30
C LEU A 92 16.71 -7.74 -6.26
N SER A 93 17.58 -7.14 -7.08
CA SER A 93 17.15 -6.15 -8.08
C SER A 93 16.08 -6.72 -9.02
N GLN A 94 16.23 -7.98 -9.44
CA GLN A 94 15.29 -8.67 -10.32
C GLN A 94 13.96 -8.99 -9.62
N GLU A 95 14.02 -9.33 -8.33
CA GLU A 95 12.83 -9.61 -7.51
C GLU A 95 12.03 -8.32 -7.19
N LEU A 96 12.70 -7.17 -7.07
CA LEU A 96 12.05 -5.88 -6.83
C LEU A 96 11.55 -5.19 -8.11
N ARG A 97 12.03 -5.58 -9.30
CA ARG A 97 11.61 -5.00 -10.60
C ARG A 97 10.09 -4.94 -10.78
N PRO A 98 9.28 -5.96 -10.46
CA PRO A 98 7.82 -5.88 -10.56
C PRO A 98 7.22 -4.77 -9.68
N GLN A 99 7.73 -4.61 -8.47
CA GLN A 99 7.27 -3.57 -7.53
C GLN A 99 7.66 -2.16 -8.01
N PHE A 100 8.90 -2.00 -8.49
CA PHE A 100 9.35 -0.73 -9.08
C PHE A 100 8.55 -0.38 -10.34
N ARG A 101 8.30 -1.34 -11.24
CA ARG A 101 7.47 -1.11 -12.43
C ARG A 101 6.05 -0.71 -12.06
N ALA A 102 5.41 -1.38 -11.10
CA ALA A 102 4.09 -1.01 -10.64
C ALA A 102 4.05 0.39 -10.03
N SER A 103 5.09 0.77 -9.28
CA SER A 103 5.23 2.12 -8.72
C SER A 103 5.42 3.17 -9.82
N MET A 104 6.27 2.89 -10.81
CA MET A 104 6.43 3.77 -11.98
C MET A 104 5.15 3.91 -12.79
N TYR A 105 4.41 2.81 -13.02
CA TYR A 105 3.12 2.90 -13.71
C TYR A 105 2.09 3.69 -12.89
N SER A 106 2.11 3.56 -11.56
CA SER A 106 1.26 4.38 -10.67
C SER A 106 1.63 5.87 -10.76
N PHE A 107 2.90 6.18 -10.97
CA PHE A 107 3.36 7.55 -11.18
C PHE A 107 2.95 8.06 -12.57
N LEU A 108 3.10 7.24 -13.62
CA LEU A 108 2.69 7.60 -14.98
C LEU A 108 1.18 7.83 -15.11
N ILE A 109 0.36 7.04 -14.42
CA ILE A 109 -1.10 7.20 -14.48
C ILE A 109 -1.56 8.54 -13.91
N MET A 110 -0.81 9.12 -12.97
CA MET A 110 -1.07 10.46 -12.46
C MET A 110 -0.96 11.50 -13.58
N PHE A 111 0.07 11.41 -14.43
CA PHE A 111 0.22 12.33 -15.57
C PHE A 111 -0.85 12.11 -16.63
N ILE A 112 -1.27 10.87 -16.87
CA ILE A 112 -2.38 10.57 -17.78
C ILE A 112 -3.67 11.23 -17.28
N ILE A 113 -3.95 11.13 -15.98
CA ILE A 113 -5.13 11.77 -15.37
C ILE A 113 -5.03 13.30 -15.45
N LEU A 114 -3.87 13.90 -15.17
CA LEU A 114 -3.67 15.34 -15.29
C LEU A 114 -3.84 15.83 -16.73
N GLY A 115 -3.25 15.12 -17.70
CA GLY A 115 -3.43 15.41 -19.12
C GLY A 115 -4.89 15.29 -19.55
N TYR A 116 -5.59 14.25 -19.08
CA TYR A 116 -7.03 14.10 -19.28
C TYR A 116 -7.81 15.29 -18.73
N PHE A 117 -7.57 15.71 -17.49
CA PHE A 117 -8.24 16.88 -16.91
C PHE A 117 -7.97 18.15 -17.72
N TRP A 118 -6.73 18.36 -18.15
CA TRP A 118 -6.36 19.52 -18.97
C TRP A 118 -7.12 19.54 -20.30
N ILE A 119 -7.10 18.43 -21.05
CA ILE A 119 -7.82 18.29 -22.33
C ILE A 119 -9.33 18.41 -22.12
N TYR A 120 -9.89 17.72 -21.12
CA TYR A 120 -11.33 17.72 -20.85
C TYR A 120 -11.82 19.12 -20.46
N SER A 121 -11.06 19.82 -19.61
CA SER A 121 -11.40 21.17 -19.16
C SER A 121 -11.34 22.23 -20.27
N SER A 122 -10.49 22.05 -21.27
CA SER A 122 -10.34 22.98 -22.39
C SER A 122 -11.28 22.67 -23.56
N THR A 123 -11.60 21.39 -23.79
CA THR A 123 -12.40 20.96 -24.94
C THR A 123 -13.85 20.68 -24.58
N VAL A 124 -14.14 19.77 -23.65
CA VAL A 124 -15.51 19.27 -23.41
C VAL A 124 -16.26 20.13 -22.39
N LEU A 125 -15.55 20.57 -21.34
CA LEU A 125 -16.15 21.30 -20.23
C LEU A 125 -16.77 22.65 -20.62
N PRO A 126 -16.22 23.45 -21.55
CA PRO A 126 -16.85 24.71 -21.96
C PRO A 126 -18.23 24.50 -22.59
N TYR A 127 -18.39 23.46 -23.42
CA TYR A 127 -19.67 23.16 -24.07
C TYR A 127 -20.71 22.62 -23.09
N THR A 128 -20.30 21.76 -22.16
CA THR A 128 -21.23 21.17 -21.18
C THR A 128 -21.62 22.17 -20.09
N SER A 129 -20.68 22.99 -19.62
CA SER A 129 -20.93 23.99 -18.56
C SER A 129 -21.71 25.23 -19.06
N ALA A 130 -21.60 25.58 -20.34
CA ALA A 130 -22.35 26.69 -20.94
C ALA A 130 -23.80 26.32 -21.31
N SER A 131 -24.15 25.03 -21.40
CA SER A 131 -25.52 24.57 -21.71
C SER A 131 -26.53 25.14 -20.73
N LYS A 132 -27.75 25.51 -21.15
CA LYS A 132 -28.81 25.94 -20.22
C LYS A 132 -29.44 24.77 -19.45
N ASP A 133 -29.26 23.55 -19.95
CA ASP A 133 -29.81 22.35 -19.34
C ASP A 133 -28.91 21.87 -18.18
N VAL A 134 -29.52 21.80 -17.00
CA VAL A 134 -28.89 21.35 -15.75
C VAL A 134 -28.40 19.90 -15.87
N MET A 135 -29.12 19.05 -16.60
CA MET A 135 -28.76 17.65 -16.77
C MET A 135 -27.51 17.47 -17.62
N ILE A 136 -27.35 18.30 -18.67
CA ILE A 136 -26.15 18.32 -19.52
C ILE A 136 -24.92 18.79 -18.75
N ARG A 137 -25.07 19.82 -17.89
CA ARG A 137 -24.00 20.29 -17.00
C ARG A 137 -23.58 19.20 -16.03
N PHE A 138 -24.54 18.56 -15.37
CA PHE A 138 -24.28 17.49 -14.42
C PHE A 138 -23.57 16.30 -15.05
N LEU A 139 -24.03 15.84 -16.22
CA LEU A 139 -23.39 14.75 -16.95
C LEU A 139 -21.96 15.10 -17.38
N GLY A 140 -21.72 16.34 -17.82
CA GLY A 140 -20.37 16.83 -18.13
C GLY A 140 -19.43 16.74 -16.93
N TYR A 141 -19.86 17.22 -15.76
CA TYR A 141 -19.06 17.10 -14.54
C TYR A 141 -18.93 15.66 -14.04
N LEU A 142 -19.97 14.84 -14.18
CA LEU A 142 -19.92 13.44 -13.75
C LEU A 142 -18.92 12.63 -14.57
N ILE A 143 -18.95 12.77 -15.90
CA ILE A 143 -18.00 12.11 -16.82
C ILE A 143 -16.56 12.52 -16.49
N MET A 144 -16.35 13.79 -16.15
CA MET A 144 -15.05 14.32 -15.75
C MET A 144 -14.44 13.56 -14.55
N TYR A 145 -15.27 13.08 -13.62
CA TYR A 145 -14.81 12.34 -12.43
C TYR A 145 -14.81 10.83 -12.61
N GLU A 146 -15.79 10.29 -13.35
CA GLU A 146 -15.93 8.84 -13.58
C GLU A 146 -14.76 8.26 -14.38
N ILE A 147 -14.28 8.97 -15.40
CA ILE A 147 -13.19 8.46 -16.25
C ILE A 147 -11.89 8.22 -15.42
N PRO A 148 -11.39 9.19 -14.62
CA PRO A 148 -10.26 8.96 -13.74
C PRO A 148 -10.48 7.84 -12.71
N ILE A 149 -11.68 7.74 -12.13
CA ILE A 149 -12.02 6.68 -11.16
C ILE A 149 -11.97 5.31 -11.84
N GLY A 150 -12.53 5.18 -13.04
CA GLY A 150 -12.49 3.96 -13.85
C GLY A 150 -11.06 3.56 -14.20
N ILE A 151 -10.25 4.51 -14.70
CA ILE A 151 -8.83 4.29 -15.01
C ILE A 151 -8.06 3.80 -13.78
N ASN A 152 -8.24 4.45 -12.62
CA ASN A 152 -7.56 4.08 -11.38
C ASN A 152 -7.99 2.68 -10.90
N THR A 153 -9.28 2.39 -10.95
CA THR A 153 -9.84 1.10 -10.54
C THR A 153 -9.33 -0.04 -11.42
N LEU A 154 -9.31 0.16 -12.75
CA LEU A 154 -8.75 -0.81 -13.70
C LEU A 154 -7.26 -1.04 -13.43
N PHE A 155 -6.50 0.04 -13.25
CA PHE A 155 -5.07 -0.05 -12.94
C PHE A 155 -4.80 -0.80 -11.65
N GLN A 156 -5.55 -0.50 -10.59
CA GLN A 156 -5.42 -1.16 -9.31
C GLN A 156 -5.68 -2.67 -9.44
N ARG A 157 -6.73 -3.03 -10.19
CA ARG A 157 -7.14 -4.44 -10.40
C ARG A 157 -6.16 -5.23 -11.26
N PHE A 158 -5.68 -4.66 -12.36
CA PHE A 158 -4.88 -5.39 -13.35
C PHE A 158 -3.38 -5.29 -13.15
N VAL A 159 -2.87 -4.17 -12.61
CA VAL A 159 -1.44 -3.92 -12.48
C VAL A 159 -1.00 -4.01 -11.02
N PHE A 160 -1.62 -3.20 -10.14
CA PHE A 160 -1.13 -3.06 -8.76
C PHE A 160 -1.32 -4.33 -7.94
N LEU A 161 -2.50 -4.94 -7.95
CA LEU A 161 -2.76 -6.17 -7.18
C LEU A 161 -1.90 -7.36 -7.63
N LYS A 162 -1.63 -7.47 -8.94
CA LYS A 162 -0.73 -8.51 -9.47
C LYS A 162 0.72 -8.27 -9.05
N ALA A 163 1.21 -7.03 -9.15
CA ALA A 163 2.58 -6.71 -8.75
C ALA A 163 2.79 -6.85 -7.24
N MET A 164 1.82 -6.40 -6.43
CA MET A 164 1.86 -6.53 -4.96
C MET A 164 1.82 -7.99 -4.51
N SER A 165 1.40 -8.91 -5.38
CA SER A 165 1.37 -10.33 -5.04
C SER A 165 2.75 -10.99 -4.92
N GLN A 166 3.76 -10.33 -5.47
CA GLN A 166 5.14 -10.83 -5.53
C GLN A 166 6.09 -10.02 -4.63
N VAL A 167 5.55 -9.09 -3.83
CA VAL A 167 6.37 -8.15 -3.07
C VAL A 167 7.07 -8.84 -1.91
N VAL A 168 8.38 -8.61 -1.85
CA VAL A 168 9.23 -8.97 -0.72
C VAL A 168 9.39 -7.72 0.16
N GLN A 169 8.87 -7.78 1.38
CA GLN A 169 9.09 -6.74 2.37
C GLN A 169 10.42 -6.99 3.08
N ILE A 170 11.31 -6.00 3.04
CA ILE A 170 12.62 -6.07 3.67
C ILE A 170 12.67 -5.04 4.81
N PRO A 171 12.68 -5.47 6.08
CA PRO A 171 12.86 -4.55 7.20
C PRO A 171 14.31 -4.07 7.22
N TYR A 172 14.49 -2.76 7.05
CA TYR A 172 15.82 -2.14 7.02
C TYR A 172 16.58 -2.26 8.35
N SER A 173 15.91 -2.44 9.47
CA SER A 173 16.51 -2.74 10.77
C SER A 173 15.52 -3.55 11.58
N TYR A 174 15.99 -4.50 12.37
CA TYR A 174 15.11 -5.32 13.21
C TYR A 174 15.82 -5.85 14.44
N THR A 175 15.02 -6.15 15.46
CA THR A 175 15.44 -6.76 16.71
C THR A 175 14.56 -7.97 16.95
N VAL A 176 15.20 -9.10 17.24
CA VAL A 176 14.54 -10.36 17.62
C VAL A 176 14.51 -10.40 19.13
N TYR A 177 13.31 -10.54 19.67
CA TYR A 177 13.05 -10.74 21.09
C TYR A 177 12.45 -12.14 21.32
N GLU A 178 12.41 -12.61 22.56
CA GLU A 178 11.80 -13.90 22.90
C GLU A 178 10.31 -13.98 22.52
N LYS A 179 9.58 -12.88 22.62
CA LYS A 179 8.14 -12.82 22.32
C LYS A 179 7.81 -12.39 20.88
N GLY A 180 8.79 -12.01 20.06
CA GLY A 180 8.53 -11.58 18.69
C GLY A 180 9.70 -10.89 18.00
N ILE A 181 9.48 -10.47 16.76
CA ILE A 181 10.42 -9.67 15.96
C ILE A 181 9.81 -8.29 15.73
N THR A 182 10.58 -7.24 16.00
CA THR A 182 10.19 -5.86 15.67
C THR A 182 11.19 -5.26 14.70
N GLY A 183 10.75 -4.52 13.71
CA GLY A 183 11.63 -3.82 12.78
C GLY A 183 10.94 -2.72 12.01
N SER A 184 11.67 -2.11 11.08
CA SER A 184 11.16 -1.01 10.24
C SER A 184 9.95 -1.45 9.41
N GLY A 185 8.75 -1.14 9.91
CA GLY A 185 7.48 -1.49 9.28
C GLY A 185 7.03 -2.95 9.47
N VAL A 186 7.65 -3.69 10.39
CA VAL A 186 7.32 -5.11 10.67
C VAL A 186 7.19 -5.32 12.18
N LEU A 187 6.07 -5.91 12.61
CA LEU A 187 5.90 -6.46 13.95
C LEU A 187 5.35 -7.88 13.81
N LEU A 188 6.09 -8.86 14.30
CA LEU A 188 5.69 -10.26 14.30
C LEU A 188 5.70 -10.77 15.74
N LYS A 189 4.56 -11.21 16.25
CA LYS A 189 4.46 -11.84 17.55
C LYS A 189 4.76 -13.34 17.43
N PHE A 190 5.50 -13.89 18.39
CA PHE A 190 5.70 -15.33 18.52
C PHE A 190 4.59 -15.95 19.40
N PRO A 191 4.13 -17.18 19.10
CA PRO A 191 4.46 -18.00 17.92
C PRO A 191 3.90 -17.41 16.63
N LEU A 192 4.59 -17.65 15.50
CA LEU A 192 4.18 -17.09 14.21
C LEU A 192 2.97 -17.87 13.66
N GLU A 193 1.78 -17.28 13.71
CA GLU A 193 0.58 -17.88 13.14
C GLU A 193 0.59 -17.78 11.60
N ASN A 194 0.21 -18.87 10.91
CA ASN A 194 0.04 -18.95 9.44
C ASN A 194 1.34 -18.85 8.61
N ILE A 195 2.42 -19.48 9.05
CA ILE A 195 3.59 -19.64 8.18
C ILE A 195 3.29 -20.69 7.12
N GLU A 196 3.58 -20.31 5.88
CA GLU A 196 3.50 -21.20 4.72
C GLU A 196 4.86 -21.86 4.46
N GLU A 197 5.94 -21.09 4.57
CA GLU A 197 7.30 -21.56 4.27
C GLU A 197 8.36 -20.68 4.97
N LEU A 198 9.41 -21.31 5.48
CA LEU A 198 10.64 -20.65 5.93
C LEU A 198 11.76 -20.99 4.95
N LYS A 199 12.17 -20.03 4.12
CA LYS A 199 13.26 -20.20 3.16
C LYS A 199 14.54 -19.57 3.69
N THR A 200 15.60 -20.35 3.83
CA THR A 200 16.92 -19.88 4.25
C THR A 200 17.88 -19.93 3.08
N ASP A 201 18.63 -18.85 2.85
CA ASP A 201 19.68 -18.80 1.83
C ASP A 201 20.98 -18.32 2.48
N LEU A 202 21.94 -19.25 2.63
CA LEU A 202 23.24 -18.99 3.26
C LEU A 202 24.15 -18.15 2.35
N PHE A 203 24.05 -18.33 1.03
CA PHE A 203 24.88 -17.60 0.05
C PHE A 203 24.45 -16.14 -0.05
N ARG A 204 23.14 -15.90 -0.12
CA ARG A 204 22.54 -14.55 -0.18
C ARG A 204 22.31 -13.93 1.20
N LYS A 205 22.63 -14.66 2.27
CA LYS A 205 22.62 -14.21 3.67
C LYS A 205 21.26 -13.69 4.18
N PHE A 206 20.18 -14.43 3.90
CA PHE A 206 18.85 -14.06 4.37
C PHE A 206 18.00 -15.24 4.84
N VAL A 207 17.00 -14.90 5.68
CA VAL A 207 15.89 -15.77 6.06
C VAL A 207 14.59 -15.12 5.58
N GLU A 208 13.84 -15.82 4.72
CA GLU A 208 12.55 -15.39 4.19
C GLU A 208 11.42 -16.15 4.90
N VAL A 209 10.51 -15.40 5.50
CA VAL A 209 9.30 -15.92 6.12
C VAL A 209 8.14 -15.62 5.18
N ARG A 210 7.46 -16.66 4.71
CA ARG A 210 6.22 -16.52 3.94
C ARG A 210 5.04 -16.69 4.86
N ILE A 211 4.29 -15.61 5.05
CA ILE A 211 3.09 -15.62 5.89
C ILE A 211 1.87 -15.70 4.97
N ARG A 212 1.09 -16.77 5.13
CA ARG A 212 -0.20 -16.90 4.47
C ARG A 212 -1.17 -15.94 5.15
N GLN A 213 -1.46 -14.83 4.49
CA GLN A 213 -2.43 -13.89 5.02
C GLN A 213 -3.83 -14.52 5.01
N LYS A 214 -4.60 -14.36 6.10
CA LYS A 214 -6.03 -14.78 6.18
C LYS A 214 -6.92 -14.07 5.15
N SER A 215 -6.40 -13.03 4.50
CA SER A 215 -7.08 -12.32 3.42
C SER A 215 -6.49 -12.69 2.07
N ARG A 216 -7.30 -12.57 1.01
CA ARG A 216 -6.97 -12.72 -0.42
C ARG A 216 -5.89 -11.75 -0.95
N ARG A 217 -5.08 -11.17 -0.06
CA ARG A 217 -3.78 -10.58 -0.40
C ARG A 217 -2.79 -11.72 -0.52
N ALA A 218 -1.86 -11.57 -1.45
CA ALA A 218 -0.82 -12.56 -1.65
C ALA A 218 0.02 -12.77 -0.38
N PRO A 219 0.69 -13.92 -0.24
CA PRO A 219 1.59 -14.18 0.87
C PRO A 219 2.57 -13.02 1.02
N SER A 220 2.61 -12.43 2.22
CA SER A 220 3.60 -11.42 2.54
C SER A 220 4.92 -12.16 2.76
N ARG A 221 5.86 -11.94 1.84
CA ARG A 221 7.22 -12.47 1.95
C ARG A 221 8.03 -11.45 2.72
N ILE A 222 8.39 -11.77 3.96
CA ILE A 222 9.24 -10.90 4.78
C ILE A 222 10.64 -11.48 4.77
N ARG A 223 11.62 -10.73 4.26
CA ARG A 223 13.01 -11.18 4.15
C ARG A 223 13.89 -10.45 5.15
N PHE A 224 14.48 -11.20 6.07
CA PHE A 224 15.42 -10.73 7.07
C PHE A 224 16.86 -11.03 6.62
N TYR A 225 17.63 -9.99 6.33
CA TYR A 225 19.07 -10.12 6.06
C TYR A 225 19.86 -10.15 7.38
N THR A 226 20.85 -11.03 7.47
CA THR A 226 21.72 -11.17 8.66
C THR A 226 23.06 -11.78 8.27
N LYS A 227 24.15 -11.37 8.92
CA LYS A 227 25.45 -12.06 8.78
C LYS A 227 25.40 -13.50 9.30
N ASN A 228 24.57 -13.78 10.31
CA ASN A 228 24.44 -15.09 10.94
C ASN A 228 23.04 -15.67 10.68
N VAL A 229 22.89 -16.29 9.51
CA VAL A 229 21.62 -16.86 9.01
C VAL A 229 21.18 -18.06 9.85
N GLU A 230 22.14 -18.92 10.22
CA GLU A 230 21.89 -20.13 11.01
C GLU A 230 21.25 -19.77 12.35
N ARG A 231 21.90 -18.88 13.12
CA ARG A 231 21.38 -18.43 14.41
C ARG A 231 19.99 -17.79 14.29
N LEU A 232 19.75 -16.98 13.25
CA LEU A 232 18.43 -16.37 13.06
C LEU A 232 17.36 -17.43 12.74
N SER A 233 17.68 -18.39 11.86
CA SER A 233 16.76 -19.45 11.48
C SER A 233 16.41 -20.37 12.65
N GLU A 234 17.38 -20.71 13.50
CA GLU A 234 17.16 -21.47 14.72
C GLU A 234 16.24 -20.74 15.70
N LEU A 235 16.47 -19.44 15.92
CA LEU A 235 15.62 -18.64 16.79
C LEU A 235 14.18 -18.57 16.25
N ILE A 236 14.00 -18.37 14.95
CA ILE A 236 12.67 -18.35 14.33
C ILE A 236 12.00 -19.72 14.45
N ARG A 237 12.71 -20.83 14.25
CA ARG A 237 12.15 -22.18 14.44
C ARG A 237 11.77 -22.44 15.89
N LYS A 238 12.66 -22.11 16.84
CA LYS A 238 12.48 -22.34 18.28
C LYS A 238 11.34 -21.52 18.87
N PHE A 239 11.32 -20.21 18.63
CA PHE A 239 10.32 -19.31 19.23
C PHE A 239 9.07 -19.16 18.35
N GLY A 240 9.21 -19.25 17.03
CA GLY A 240 8.09 -19.20 16.10
C GLY A 240 7.27 -20.49 16.01
N LYS A 241 7.73 -21.60 16.61
CA LYS A 241 7.12 -22.94 16.52
C LYS A 241 6.90 -23.39 15.06
N VAL A 242 7.86 -23.08 14.21
CA VAL A 242 7.83 -23.40 12.78
C VAL A 242 8.43 -24.78 12.61
N LYS A 243 7.68 -25.72 12.03
CA LYS A 243 8.21 -27.04 11.62
C LYS A 243 9.05 -26.91 10.35
#